data_AF-A0A1Q9LFK7-F1
#
_entry.id   AF-A0A1Q9LFK7-F1
#
_cell.length_a   1.000
_cell.length_b   1.000
_cell.length_c   1.000
_cell.angle_alpha   90.00
_cell.angle_beta   90.00
_cell.angle_gamma   90.00
#
_symmetry.space_group_name_H-M   'P 1'
#
loop_
_entity.id
_entity.type
_entity.pdbx_description
1 polymer ?
#
loop_
_entity_poly.entity_id
_entity_poly.type
_entity_poly.pdbx_seq_one_letter_code
_entity_poly.pdbx_strand_id
1 'polypeptide(L)'
;MSGYRADPAELAVAERHLRHTADALAEAALDRALPAHAGPPRLAAALTAFTEDAAAALDGTRSALSAAAAALAGTGSAYVEAEEDAADTLRGLRP
;
A
#
# COMPACT_ATOMS: atom_id res chain seq x y z
N MET A 1 10.87 -16.90 19.87
CA MET A 1 9.87 -15.90 19.44
C MET A 1 8.59 -16.63 19.05
N SER A 2 7.79 -17.04 20.03
CA SER A 2 6.49 -17.69 19.78
C SER A 2 5.40 -16.74 20.24
N GLY A 3 4.45 -16.37 19.36
CA GLY A 3 3.24 -15.72 19.86
C GLY A 3 2.35 -15.03 18.84
N TYR A 4 2.85 -14.57 17.70
CA TYR A 4 1.99 -14.01 16.65
C TYR A 4 1.67 -15.11 15.64
N ARG A 5 0.56 -15.82 15.88
CA ARG A 5 -0.10 -16.54 14.80
C ARG A 5 -0.74 -15.44 13.96
N ALA A 6 -0.15 -15.11 12.81
CA ALA A 6 -0.74 -14.11 11.93
C ALA A 6 -2.12 -14.63 11.51
N ASP A 7 -3.16 -13.88 11.84
CA ASP A 7 -4.53 -14.21 11.43
C ASP A 7 -4.71 -13.76 9.97
N PRO A 8 -4.98 -14.68 9.02
CA PRO A 8 -5.24 -14.33 7.62
C PRO A 8 -6.34 -13.27 7.45
N ALA A 9 -7.34 -13.23 8.35
CA ALA A 9 -8.38 -12.21 8.34
C ALA A 9 -7.84 -10.82 8.68
N GLU A 10 -6.93 -10.71 9.66
CA GLU A 10 -6.27 -9.46 10.01
C GLU A 10 -5.35 -8.97 8.87
N LEU A 11 -4.63 -9.88 8.21
CA LEU A 11 -3.82 -9.56 7.04
C LEU A 11 -4.68 -9.02 5.88
N ALA A 12 -5.84 -9.62 5.63
CA ALA A 12 -6.78 -9.17 4.60
C ALA A 12 -7.39 -7.79 4.92
N VAL A 13 -7.65 -7.49 6.20
CA VAL A 13 -8.09 -6.15 6.64
C VAL A 13 -6.99 -5.12 6.42
N ALA A 14 -5.75 -5.43 6.83
CA ALA A 14 -4.61 -4.55 6.64
C ALA A 14 -4.33 -4.27 5.16
N GLU A 15 -4.36 -5.30 4.31
CA GLU A 15 -4.26 -5.17 2.85
C GLU A 15 -5.30 -4.20 2.30
N ARG A 16 -6.58 -4.38 2.69
CA ARG A 16 -7.68 -3.54 2.21
C ARG A 16 -7.51 -2.09 2.61
N HIS A 17 -7.08 -1.82 3.84
CA HIS A 17 -6.80 -0.46 4.31
C HIS A 17 -5.64 0.17 3.53
N LEU A 18 -4.56 -0.57 3.26
CA LEU A 18 -3.44 -0.06 2.47
C LEU A 18 -3.86 0.29 1.03
N ARG A 19 -4.63 -0.58 0.37
CA ARG A 19 -5.17 -0.31 -0.97
C ARG A 19 -6.09 0.91 -0.97
N HIS A 20 -7.02 0.98 -0.03
CA HIS A 20 -7.93 2.12 0.11
C HIS A 20 -7.17 3.44 0.32
N THR A 21 -6.10 3.41 1.12
CA THR A 21 -5.25 4.59 1.35
C THR A 21 -4.47 4.97 0.09
N ALA A 22 -3.95 3.98 -0.65
CA ALA A 22 -3.28 4.22 -1.93
C ALA A 22 -4.23 4.83 -2.97
N ASP A 23 -5.48 4.37 -3.03
CA ASP A 23 -6.52 4.93 -3.90
C ASP A 23 -6.88 6.36 -3.48
N ALA A 24 -7.06 6.61 -2.17
CA ALA A 24 -7.33 7.96 -1.66
C ALA A 24 -6.18 8.95 -1.96
N LEU A 25 -4.93 8.48 -1.95
CA LEU A 25 -3.78 9.28 -2.37
C LEU A 25 -3.74 9.52 -3.88
N ALA A 26 -4.27 8.60 -4.70
CA ALA A 26 -4.38 8.81 -6.15
C ALA A 26 -5.41 9.89 -6.48
N GLU A 27 -6.46 10.02 -5.67
CA GLU A 27 -7.46 11.09 -5.79
C GLU A 27 -6.93 12.46 -5.29
N ALA A 28 -5.84 12.47 -4.51
CA ALA A 28 -5.17 13.70 -4.10
C ALA A 28 -4.39 14.31 -5.29
N ALA A 29 -5.13 14.90 -6.23
CA ALA A 29 -4.55 15.57 -7.38
C ALA A 29 -3.97 16.93 -6.99
N LEU A 30 -2.67 17.10 -7.22
CA LEU A 30 -2.04 18.42 -7.23
C LEU A 30 -2.31 19.09 -8.58
N ASP A 31 -2.92 20.27 -8.54
CA ASP A 31 -3.09 21.09 -9.75
C ASP A 31 -1.73 21.64 -10.18
N ARG A 32 -1.16 21.02 -11.22
CA ARG A 32 0.13 21.40 -11.79
C ARG A 32 0.08 22.70 -12.61
N ALA A 33 -1.10 23.23 -12.91
CA ALA A 33 -1.24 24.49 -13.64
C ALA A 33 -1.23 25.72 -12.71
N LEU A 34 -1.56 25.53 -11.44
CA LEU A 34 -1.65 26.57 -10.41
C LEU A 34 -0.36 27.43 -10.23
N PRO A 35 0.86 26.86 -10.28
CA PRO A 35 2.10 27.63 -10.13
C PRO A 35 2.32 28.71 -11.19
N ALA A 36 1.83 28.50 -12.41
CA ALA A 36 2.03 29.41 -13.55
C ALA A 36 1.29 30.75 -13.38
N HIS A 37 0.37 30.84 -12.41
CA HIS A 37 -0.43 32.05 -12.14
C HIS A 37 -0.04 32.73 -10.83
N ALA A 38 0.97 32.19 -10.14
CA ALA A 38 1.38 32.63 -8.81
C ALA A 38 2.44 33.74 -8.86
N GLY A 39 2.01 34.95 -9.25
CA GLY A 39 2.75 36.18 -8.97
C GLY A 39 4.16 36.26 -9.60
N PRO A 40 5.16 36.83 -8.90
CA PRO A 40 6.48 37.09 -9.46
C PRO A 40 7.21 35.82 -9.94
N PRO A 41 8.10 35.91 -10.96
CA PRO A 41 8.74 34.74 -11.57
C PRO A 41 9.47 33.80 -10.61
N ARG A 42 10.08 34.35 -9.56
CA ARG A 42 10.78 33.55 -8.52
C ARG A 42 9.82 32.73 -7.67
N LEU A 43 8.64 33.26 -7.37
CA LEU A 43 7.60 32.55 -6.62
C LEU A 43 6.99 31.45 -7.48
N ALA A 44 6.66 31.76 -8.74
CA ALA A 44 6.17 30.77 -9.70
C ALA A 44 7.14 29.59 -9.84
N ALA A 45 8.44 29.85 -10.01
CA ALA A 45 9.46 28.79 -10.10
C ALA A 45 9.55 27.94 -8.83
N ALA A 46 9.51 28.56 -7.64
CA ALA A 46 9.53 27.82 -6.38
C ALA A 46 8.28 26.94 -6.19
N LEU A 47 7.11 27.45 -6.58
CA LEU A 47 5.85 26.70 -6.52
C LEU A 47 5.83 25.56 -7.53
N THR A 48 6.39 25.73 -8.73
CA THR A 48 6.55 24.65 -9.71
C THR A 48 7.40 23.53 -9.12
N ALA A 49 8.61 23.84 -8.62
CA ALA A 49 9.50 22.85 -8.01
C ALA A 49 8.84 22.12 -6.84
N PHE A 50 8.17 22.86 -5.95
CA PHE A 50 7.43 22.28 -4.83
C PHE A 50 6.30 21.35 -5.31
N THR A 51 5.54 21.74 -6.34
CA THR A 51 4.43 20.94 -6.87
C THR A 51 4.93 19.66 -7.53
N GLU A 52 6.07 19.72 -8.23
CA GLU A 52 6.73 18.55 -8.80
C GLU A 52 7.24 17.59 -7.72
N ASP A 53 7.92 18.11 -6.69
CA ASP A 53 8.41 17.31 -5.55
C ASP A 53 7.26 16.67 -4.79
N ALA A 54 6.19 17.42 -4.52
CA ALA A 54 5.01 16.91 -3.84
C ALA A 54 4.30 15.83 -4.67
N ALA A 55 4.20 16.00 -5.99
CA ALA A 55 3.64 14.98 -6.87
C ALA A 55 4.49 13.70 -6.87
N ALA A 56 5.83 13.82 -6.93
CA ALA A 56 6.73 12.68 -6.84
C ALA A 56 6.63 11.95 -5.50
N ALA A 57 6.51 12.70 -4.40
CA ALA A 57 6.35 12.12 -3.06
C ALA A 57 5.01 11.37 -2.90
N LEU A 58 3.91 11.92 -3.42
CA LEU A 58 2.61 11.26 -3.42
C LEU A 58 2.65 9.95 -4.23
N ASP A 59 3.23 9.97 -5.43
CA ASP A 59 3.38 8.77 -6.25
C ASP A 59 4.27 7.71 -5.59
N GLY A 60 5.39 8.12 -4.97
CA GLY A 60 6.26 7.23 -4.21
C GLY A 60 5.54 6.59 -3.03
N THR A 61 4.75 7.38 -2.29
CA THR A 61 3.97 6.89 -1.15
C THR A 61 2.90 5.90 -1.59
N ARG A 62 2.15 6.24 -2.65
CA ARG A 62 1.15 5.35 -3.25
C ARG A 62 1.77 4.03 -3.70
N SER A 63 2.92 4.08 -4.39
CA SER A 63 3.63 2.87 -4.83
C SER A 63 4.08 2.01 -3.65
N ALA A 64 4.58 2.61 -2.57
CA ALA A 64 5.00 1.89 -1.38
C ALA A 64 3.83 1.21 -0.67
N LEU A 65 2.69 1.89 -0.53
CA LEU A 65 1.47 1.32 0.06
C LEU A 65 0.92 0.16 -0.77
N SER A 66 0.89 0.29 -2.09
CA SER A 66 0.46 -0.79 -2.99
C SER A 66 1.40 -2.00 -2.94
N ALA A 67 2.72 -1.78 -2.87
CA ALA A 67 3.69 -2.86 -2.72
C ALA A 67 3.54 -3.58 -1.36
N ALA A 68 3.30 -2.82 -0.29
CA ALA A 68 3.03 -3.39 1.04
C ALA A 68 1.73 -4.21 1.04
N ALA A 69 0.66 -3.72 0.40
CA ALA A 69 -0.58 -4.47 0.25
C ALA A 69 -0.37 -5.79 -0.51
N ALA A 70 0.40 -5.77 -1.61
CA ALA A 70 0.73 -6.98 -2.36
C ALA A 70 1.55 -7.99 -1.54
N ALA A 71 2.49 -7.51 -0.72
CA ALA A 71 3.27 -8.37 0.18
C ALA A 71 2.39 -9.02 1.27
N LEU A 72 1.42 -8.29 1.82
CA LEU A 72 0.45 -8.84 2.77
C LEU A 72 -0.44 -9.89 2.11
N ALA A 73 -0.92 -9.65 0.89
CA ALA A 73 -1.74 -10.61 0.15
C ALA A 73 -0.97 -11.93 -0.13
N GLY A 74 0.30 -11.81 -0.53
CA GLY A 74 1.18 -12.98 -0.73
C GLY A 74 1.42 -13.74 0.56
N THR A 75 1.63 -13.04 1.67
CA THR A 75 1.81 -13.65 3.00
C THR A 75 0.53 -14.36 3.47
N GLY A 76 -0.63 -13.74 3.30
CA GLY A 76 -1.93 -14.33 3.64
C GLY A 76 -2.20 -15.62 2.86
N SER A 77 -1.88 -15.63 1.56
CA SER A 77 -2.04 -16.83 0.72
C SER A 77 -1.14 -17.97 1.19
N ALA A 78 0.13 -17.70 1.49
CA ALA A 78 1.07 -18.69 2.01
C ALA A 78 0.64 -19.28 3.37
N TYR A 79 0.00 -18.48 4.22
CA TYR A 79 -0.56 -18.97 5.49
C TYR A 79 -1.74 -19.93 5.27
N VAL A 80 -2.64 -19.63 4.32
CA VAL A 80 -3.76 -20.50 3.99
C VAL A 80 -3.26 -21.84 3.43
N GLU A 81 -2.33 -21.80 2.47
CA GLU A 81 -1.71 -23.00 1.90
C GLU A 81 -1.06 -23.88 2.99
N ALA A 82 -0.31 -23.27 3.91
CA ALA A 82 0.33 -24.00 5.00
C ALA A 82 -0.68 -24.63 5.99
N GLU A 83 -1.83 -23.98 6.23
CA GLU A 83 -2.89 -24.58 7.06
C GLU A 83 -3.62 -25.71 6.34
N GLU A 84 -3.84 -25.60 5.02
CA GLU A 84 -4.42 -26.68 4.20
C GLU A 84 -3.50 -27.92 4.19
N ASP A 85 -2.21 -27.75 3.95
CA ASP A 85 -1.20 -28.82 3.97
C ASP A 85 -1.14 -29.52 5.34
N ALA A 86 -1.19 -28.74 6.42
CA ALA A 86 -1.19 -29.27 7.78
C ALA A 86 -2.48 -30.05 8.08
N ALA A 87 -3.64 -29.55 7.63
CA ALA A 87 -4.92 -30.21 7.80
C ALA A 87 -5.00 -31.54 7.04
N ASP A 88 -4.49 -31.59 5.81
CA ASP A 88 -4.46 -32.81 5.01
C ASP A 88 -3.49 -33.85 5.56
N THR A 89 -2.34 -33.41 6.06
CA THR A 89 -1.41 -34.29 6.81
C THR A 89 -2.09 -34.89 8.03
N LEU A 90 -2.83 -34.09 8.82
CA LEU A 90 -3.56 -34.57 9.99
C LEU A 90 -4.72 -35.52 9.64
N ARG A 91 -5.41 -35.30 8.51
CA ARG A 91 -6.46 -36.21 8.02
C ARG A 91 -5.88 -37.54 7.54
N GLY A 92 -4.75 -37.53 6.84
CA GLY A 92 -4.06 -38.74 6.38
C GLY A 92 -3.47 -39.58 7.53
N LEU A 93 -3.23 -38.97 8.69
CA LEU A 93 -2.75 -39.64 9.91
C LEU A 93 -3.87 -40.18 10.82
N ARG A 94 -5.15 -39.88 10.53
CA ARG A 94 -6.29 -40.48 11.23
C ARG A 94 -6.65 -41.83 10.59
N PRO A 95 -6.58 -42.96 11.33
CA PRO A 95 -6.93 -44.29 10.82
C PRO A 95 -8.43 -44.47 10.57
#